data_AF-A0A4R2IHH2-F1
#
_entry.id   AF-A0A4R2IHH2-F1
#
_cell.length_a   1.000
_cell.length_b   1.000
_cell.length_c   1.000
_cell.angle_alpha   90.00
_cell.angle_beta   90.00
_cell.angle_gamma   90.00
#
_symmetry.space_group_name_H-M   'P 1'
#
loop_
_entity.id
_entity.type
_entity.pdbx_description
1 polymer ?
#
loop_
_entity_poly.entity_id
_entity_poly.type
_entity_poly.pdbx_seq_one_letter_code
_entity_poly.pdbx_strand_id
1 'polypeptide(L)'
;MLGPDLPAPHELFDVDTWLRRWPSGTHRTELCRGVLVFSGEFDHRDVEIAQRAYPGRQVVLNEGGGIEIHPGNVPPPSIFKRRAHLRPV
;
A
#
# COMPACT_ATOMS: atom_id res chain seq x y z
N MET A 1 15.13 -6.62 -5.86
CA MET A 1 16.07 -6.29 -4.77
C MET A 1 15.46 -6.76 -3.46
N LEU A 2 16.24 -7.39 -2.58
CA LEU A 2 15.84 -7.62 -1.19
C LEU A 2 15.69 -6.25 -0.52
N GLY A 3 14.48 -5.79 -0.26
CA GLY A 3 14.29 -4.61 0.62
C GLY A 3 14.82 -4.93 2.03
N PRO A 4 15.04 -3.93 2.89
CA PRO A 4 15.62 -4.10 4.24
C PRO A 4 15.01 -5.28 5.04
N ASP A 5 15.74 -5.88 5.96
CA ASP A 5 15.10 -6.87 6.85
C ASP A 5 13.94 -6.22 7.61
N LEU A 6 12.81 -6.92 7.66
CA LEU A 6 11.67 -6.52 8.47
C LEU A 6 11.72 -7.32 9.78
N PRO A 7 11.32 -6.71 10.91
CA PRO A 7 11.13 -7.46 12.15
C PRO A 7 10.12 -8.59 11.93
N ALA A 8 10.32 -9.70 12.63
CA ALA A 8 9.43 -10.85 12.54
C ALA A 8 7.99 -10.46 12.95
N PRO A 9 6.94 -11.20 12.54
CA PRO A 9 5.55 -10.88 12.88
C PRO A 9 5.22 -10.67 14.36
N HIS A 10 6.06 -11.21 15.25
CA HIS A 10 5.92 -11.12 16.71
C HIS A 10 6.82 -10.05 17.34
N GLU A 11 7.68 -9.42 16.54
CA GLU A 11 8.56 -8.34 16.96
C GLU A 11 7.88 -6.99 16.73
N LEU A 12 8.15 -6.03 17.62
CA LEU A 12 7.59 -4.69 17.52
C LEU A 12 8.28 -3.90 16.41
N PHE A 13 7.50 -3.11 15.68
CA PHE A 13 8.00 -2.17 14.70
C PHE A 13 8.44 -0.88 15.42
N ASP A 14 9.74 -0.66 15.58
CA ASP A 14 10.24 0.58 16.20
C ASP A 14 10.07 1.80 15.29
N VAL A 15 10.14 3.00 15.89
CA VAL A 15 9.90 4.27 15.19
C VAL A 15 10.93 4.51 14.09
N ASP A 16 12.18 4.09 14.27
CA ASP A 16 13.24 4.31 13.27
C ASP A 16 13.05 3.42 12.03
N THR A 17 12.61 2.18 12.24
CA THR A 17 12.25 1.22 11.20
C THR A 17 10.99 1.67 10.49
N TRP A 18 10.03 2.21 11.23
CA TRP A 18 8.85 2.89 10.68
C TRP A 18 9.21 4.04 9.76
N LEU A 19 10.07 4.96 10.18
CA LEU A 19 10.50 6.10 9.37
C LEU A 19 11.30 5.69 8.13
N ARG A 20 12.13 4.64 8.21
CA ARG A 20 12.90 4.14 7.07
C ARG A 20 12.03 3.42 6.03
N ARG A 21 11.05 2.62 6.47
CA ARG A 21 10.20 1.82 5.58
C ARG A 21 8.98 2.56 5.07
N TRP A 22 8.44 3.43 5.91
CA TRP A 22 7.27 4.24 5.60
C TRP A 22 7.58 5.74 5.74
N PRO A 23 8.58 6.28 5.02
CA PRO A 23 8.96 7.69 5.15
C PRO A 23 7.81 8.65 4.80
N SER A 24 6.82 8.18 4.04
CA SER A 24 5.58 8.92 3.72
C SER A 24 4.44 8.74 4.73
N GLY A 25 4.55 7.81 5.68
CA GLY A 25 3.48 7.45 6.62
C GLY A 25 3.02 8.60 7.53
N THR A 26 3.88 9.59 7.79
CA THR A 26 3.55 10.80 8.56
C THR A 26 3.03 11.96 7.72
N HIS A 27 3.28 11.98 6.40
CA HIS A 27 3.17 13.20 5.60
C HIS A 27 2.35 13.08 4.31
N ARG A 28 2.02 11.88 3.82
CA ARG A 28 1.31 11.70 2.54
C ARG A 28 0.36 10.51 2.55
N THR A 29 -0.58 10.51 3.49
CA THR A 29 -1.80 9.71 3.32
C THR A 29 -2.79 10.55 2.53
N GLU A 30 -2.91 10.26 1.25
CA GLU A 30 -3.93 10.91 0.41
C GLU A 30 -5.19 10.05 0.39
N LEU A 31 -6.33 10.66 0.69
CA LEU A 31 -7.63 10.00 0.50
C LEU A 31 -8.11 10.30 -0.92
N CYS A 32 -7.91 9.35 -1.82
CA CYS A 32 -8.26 9.48 -3.23
C CYS A 32 -9.46 8.59 -3.54
N ARG A 33 -10.62 9.19 -3.88
CA ARG A 33 -11.87 8.46 -4.20
C ARG A 33 -12.28 7.45 -3.12
N GLY A 34 -12.05 7.78 -1.84
CA GLY A 34 -12.36 6.90 -0.70
C GLY A 34 -11.33 5.78 -0.44
N VAL A 35 -10.19 5.81 -1.12
CA VAL A 35 -9.07 4.87 -0.97
C VAL A 35 -7.90 5.60 -0.30
N LEU A 36 -7.30 4.99 0.73
CA LEU A 36 -6.07 5.54 1.33
C LEU A 36 -4.90 5.17 0.42
N VAL A 37 -4.10 6.16 0.02
CA VAL A 37 -2.95 5.98 -0.85
C VAL A 37 -1.68 6.37 -0.12
N PHE A 38 -0.70 5.48 -0.14
CA PHE A 38 0.66 5.71 0.32
C PHE A 38 1.60 5.68 -0.88
N SER A 39 2.18 6.83 -1.22
CA SER A 39 3.21 6.93 -2.25
C SER A 39 4.59 6.60 -1.65
N GLY A 40 5.39 5.81 -2.37
CA GLY A 40 6.71 5.36 -1.93
C GLY A 40 7.20 4.19 -2.77
N GLU A 41 8.31 3.58 -2.35
CA GLU A 41 8.80 2.31 -2.90
C GLU A 41 8.49 1.19 -1.91
N PHE A 42 7.32 0.57 -2.07
CA PHE A 42 6.87 -0.55 -1.22
C PHE A 42 7.06 -1.89 -1.92
N ASP A 43 7.23 -2.94 -1.11
CA ASP A 43 7.28 -4.33 -1.56
C ASP A 43 6.14 -5.18 -0.99
N HIS A 44 6.07 -6.46 -1.38
CA HIS A 44 5.01 -7.37 -0.96
C HIS A 44 4.95 -7.57 0.57
N ARG A 45 6.06 -7.41 1.29
CA ARG A 45 6.06 -7.55 2.75
C ARG A 45 5.41 -6.34 3.42
N ASP A 46 5.55 -5.16 2.83
CA ASP A 46 4.83 -3.96 3.27
C ASP A 46 3.31 -4.11 3.05
N VAL A 47 2.90 -4.80 1.99
CA VAL A 47 1.48 -5.17 1.76
C VAL A 47 0.95 -6.07 2.88
N GLU A 48 1.71 -7.08 3.29
CA GLU A 48 1.32 -7.97 4.40
C GLU A 48 1.16 -7.21 5.72
N ILE A 49 2.07 -6.26 5.99
CA ILE A 49 1.99 -5.38 7.16
C ILE A 49 0.73 -4.52 7.09
N ALA A 50 0.47 -3.87 5.96
CA ALA A 50 -0.72 -3.07 5.76
C ALA A 50 -2.00 -3.91 5.88
N GLN A 51 -2.02 -5.15 5.39
CA GLN A 51 -3.18 -6.04 5.50
C GLN A 51 -3.51 -6.38 6.96
N ARG A 52 -2.48 -6.50 7.82
CA ARG A 52 -2.66 -6.69 9.28
C ARG A 52 -3.11 -5.41 9.98
N ALA A 53 -2.59 -4.26 9.57
CA ALA A 53 -2.92 -2.96 10.16
C ALA A 53 -4.34 -2.49 9.82
N TYR A 54 -4.89 -2.93 8.68
CA TYR A 54 -6.22 -2.54 8.20
C TYR A 54 -7.13 -3.77 8.00
N PRO A 55 -7.60 -4.41 9.08
CA PRO A 55 -8.45 -5.60 8.99
C PRO A 55 -9.76 -5.30 8.26
N GLY A 56 -10.20 -6.23 7.40
CA GLY A 56 -11.42 -6.09 6.58
C GLY A 56 -11.30 -5.06 5.44
N ARG A 57 -10.08 -4.67 5.09
CA ARG A 57 -9.76 -3.84 3.91
C ARG A 57 -8.98 -4.65 2.90
N GLN A 58 -9.01 -4.21 1.65
CA GLN A 58 -8.17 -4.77 0.59
C GLN A 58 -6.96 -3.88 0.36
N VAL A 59 -5.77 -4.48 0.39
CA VAL A 59 -4.51 -3.77 0.17
C VAL A 59 -3.96 -4.16 -1.21
N VAL A 60 -3.62 -3.16 -2.02
CA VAL A 60 -3.10 -3.33 -3.38
C VAL A 60 -1.75 -2.63 -3.51
N LEU A 61 -0.73 -3.33 -4.00
CA LEU A 61 0.50 -2.73 -4.50
C LEU A 61 0.27 -2.28 -5.94
N ASN A 62 0.37 -0.99 -6.21
CA ASN A 62 0.15 -0.44 -7.54
C ASN A 62 1.43 -0.45 -8.39
N GLU A 63 1.27 -0.23 -9.70
CA GLU A 63 2.38 -0.26 -10.67
C GLU A 63 3.44 0.82 -10.43
N GLY A 64 3.10 1.88 -9.67
CA GLY A 64 4.02 2.94 -9.28
C GLY A 64 4.79 2.66 -7.99
N GLY A 65 4.67 1.46 -7.41
CA GLY A 65 5.32 1.08 -6.15
C GLY A 65 4.61 1.56 -4.89
N GLY A 66 3.44 2.20 -5.03
CA GLY A 66 2.62 2.69 -3.92
C GLY A 66 1.65 1.64 -3.37
N ILE A 67 1.18 1.84 -2.13
CA ILE A 67 0.14 1.01 -1.51
C ILE A 67 -1.21 1.74 -1.55
N GLU A 68 -2.26 1.01 -1.91
CA GLU A 68 -3.65 1.46 -1.86
C GLU A 68 -4.45 0.60 -0.88
N ILE A 69 -5.26 1.24 -0.02
CA ILE A 69 -6.12 0.57 0.95
C ILE A 69 -7.57 0.89 0.63
N HIS A 70 -8.28 -0.11 0.11
CA HIS A 70 -9.63 -0.01 -0.39
C HIS A 70 -10.67 -0.39 0.68
N PRO A 71 -11.85 0.25 0.68
CA PRO A 71 -12.96 -0.17 1.53
C PRO A 71 -13.54 -1.52 1.09
N GLY A 72 -13.87 -2.36 2.07
CA GLY A 72 -14.54 -3.64 1.86
C GLY A 72 -13.59 -4.79 1.49
N ASN A 73 -14.19 -5.94 1.16
CA ASN A 73 -13.50 -7.22 0.91
C ASN A 73 -13.45 -7.64 -0.57
N VAL A 74 -13.88 -6.76 -1.49
CA VAL A 74 -13.79 -7.01 -2.93
C VAL A 74 -12.58 -6.26 -3.46
N PRO A 75 -11.54 -6.92 -4.00
CA PRO A 75 -10.36 -6.23 -4.49
C PRO A 75 -10.69 -5.50 -5.80
N PRO A 76 -10.70 -4.17 -5.82
CA PRO A 76 -10.83 -3.43 -7.07
C PRO A 76 -9.46 -3.35 -7.77
N PRO A 77 -9.42 -3.07 -9.08
CA PRO A 77 -8.17 -2.68 -9.73
C PRO A 77 -7.62 -1.41 -9.07
N SER A 78 -6.30 -1.23 -9.12
CA SER A 78 -5.65 0.01 -8.67
C SER A 78 -6.37 1.24 -9.21
N ILE A 79 -6.58 2.25 -8.38
CA ILE A 79 -7.25 3.50 -8.81
C ILE A 79 -6.42 4.28 -9.84
N PHE A 80 -5.13 3.96 -9.97
CA PHE A 80 -4.19 4.53 -10.93
C PHE A 80 -3.97 3.66 -12.16
N LYS A 81 -4.56 2.45 -12.21
CA LYS A 81 -4.49 1.61 -13.41
C LYS A 81 -5.09 2.37 -14.59
N ARG A 82 -4.30 2.64 -15.63
CA ARG A 82 -4.84 3.19 -16.88
C ARG A 82 -5.88 2.22 -17.42
N ARG A 83 -7.14 2.67 -17.55
CA ARG A 83 -8.12 1.93 -18.34
C ARG A 83 -7.59 1.93 -19.77
N ALA A 84 -7.19 0.76 -20.28
CA ALA A 84 -6.96 0.58 -21.70
C ALA A 84 -8.21 1.09 -22.41
N HIS A 85 -8.03 2.09 -23.29
CA HIS A 85 -9.14 2.73 -24.00
C HIS A 85 -9.95 1.64 -24.72
N LEU A 86 -11.22 1.49 -24.35
CA LEU A 86 -12.20 0.88 -25.22
C LEU A 86 -12.24 1.77 -26.47
N ARG A 87 -11.73 1.26 -27.59
CA ARG A 87 -11.90 1.94 -28.87
C ARG A 87 -13.41 2.03 -29.14
N PRO A 88 -13.95 3.20 -29.53
CA PRO A 88 -15.32 3.26 -30.02
C PRO A 88 -15.39 2.42 -31.31
N VAL A 89 -16.45 1.61 -31.42
CA VAL A 89 -16.85 0.91 -32.65
C VAL A 89 -17.29 1.93 -33.68
#